data_AF-A0AAD9TS94-F1
#
_entry.id   AF-A0AAD9TS94-F1
#
_cell.length_a   1.000
_cell.length_b   1.000
_cell.length_c   1.000
_cell.angle_alpha   90.00
_cell.angle_beta   90.00
_cell.angle_gamma   90.00
#
_symmetry.space_group_name_H-M   'P 1'
#
loop_
_entity.id
_entity.type
_entity.pdbx_description
1 polymer ?
#
loop_
_entity_poly.entity_id
_entity_poly.type
_entity_poly.pdbx_seq_one_letter_code
_entity_poly.pdbx_strand_id
1 'polypeptide(L)'
;MHKDRLCKDTHELITVHMWVCSKEGYRSKKNIERIDRVHGPRGQIREGCQAAMKINFDKKKMLWVVTEFENHHCHKLLSGKHSQFLRSHRYVDDCDIAQVQSLGSVGVKTSQVMDHLLDQSGSYSAVGHTRKDLQNRLDTILSTVFFEDGSMGNLFWADEISRCDYRYFGDVMSFDTMYRTNSYNRPLVIFV
;
A
#
# COMPACT_ATOMS: atom_id res chain seq x y z
N MET A 1 5.86 10.55 -12.97
CA MET A 1 4.39 10.70 -12.81
C MET A 1 3.87 9.52 -12.02
N HIS A 2 2.72 9.64 -11.34
CA HIS A 2 2.06 8.54 -10.63
C HIS A 2 0.65 8.32 -11.16
N LYS A 3 0.15 7.09 -11.07
CA LYS A 3 -1.20 6.71 -11.48
C LYS A 3 -2.18 7.24 -10.44
N ASP A 4 -3.04 8.17 -10.83
CA ASP A 4 -3.96 8.87 -9.91
C ASP A 4 -5.40 8.38 -10.04
N ARG A 5 -5.90 8.21 -11.28
CA ARG A 5 -7.32 7.85 -11.51
C ARG A 5 -7.52 6.80 -12.58
N LEU A 6 -8.54 5.98 -12.35
CA LEU A 6 -9.06 4.98 -13.27
C LEU A 6 -10.55 5.26 -13.47
N CYS A 7 -11.01 5.32 -14.72
CA CYS A 7 -12.43 5.20 -15.02
C CYS A 7 -12.70 3.81 -15.56
N LYS A 8 -13.79 3.20 -15.11
CA LYS A 8 -14.28 1.93 -15.59
C LYS A 8 -15.57 2.14 -16.38
N ASP A 9 -15.85 1.26 -17.33
CA ASP A 9 -17.17 1.23 -17.99
C ASP A 9 -18.19 0.40 -17.19
N THR A 10 -19.38 0.24 -17.75
CA THR A 10 -20.50 -0.50 -17.16
C THR A 10 -20.20 -1.99 -16.93
N HIS A 11 -19.12 -2.52 -17.52
CA HIS A 11 -18.69 -3.91 -17.34
C HIS A 11 -17.43 -4.01 -16.46
N GLU A 12 -17.15 -2.97 -15.66
CA GLU A 12 -15.98 -2.89 -14.77
C GLU A 12 -14.62 -2.93 -15.50
N LEU A 13 -14.60 -2.79 -16.83
CA LEU A 13 -13.36 -2.72 -17.59
C LEU A 13 -12.76 -1.32 -17.51
N ILE A 14 -11.47 -1.24 -17.24
CA ILE A 14 -10.77 0.05 -17.19
C ILE A 14 -10.74 0.63 -18.61
N THR A 15 -11.28 1.84 -18.76
CA THR A 15 -11.34 2.55 -20.03
C THR A 15 -10.44 3.77 -20.08
N VAL A 16 -10.04 4.30 -18.92
CA VAL A 16 -9.18 5.49 -18.82
C VAL A 16 -8.11 5.29 -17.77
N HIS A 17 -6.88 5.63 -18.13
CA HIS A 17 -5.75 5.80 -17.23
C HIS A 17 -5.35 7.27 -17.18
N MET A 18 -5.33 7.85 -15.99
CA MET A 18 -4.80 9.20 -15.77
C MET A 18 -3.54 9.15 -14.90
N TRP A 19 -2.45 9.65 -15.47
CA TRP A 19 -1.16 9.82 -14.82
C TRP A 19 -0.95 11.29 -14.52
N VAL A 20 -0.50 11.61 -13.30
CA VAL A 20 -0.26 13.00 -12.90
C VAL A 20 1.10 13.16 -12.23
N CYS A 21 1.60 14.39 -12.18
CA CYS A 21 2.81 14.71 -11.46
C CYS A 21 2.75 14.27 -9.98
N SER A 22 3.86 13.85 -9.38
CA SER A 22 3.92 13.55 -7.94
C SER A 22 3.64 14.77 -7.05
N LYS A 23 3.80 15.98 -7.59
CA LYS A 23 3.46 17.25 -6.94
C LYS A 23 2.09 17.80 -7.34
N GLU A 24 1.22 16.98 -7.92
CA GLU A 24 -0.11 17.39 -8.40
C GLU A 24 -1.04 17.84 -7.27
N GLY A 25 -1.85 18.84 -7.60
CA GLY A 25 -2.90 19.38 -6.75
C GLY A 25 -2.40 20.05 -5.46
N TYR A 26 -3.33 20.30 -4.54
CA TYR A 26 -3.05 20.85 -3.23
C TYR A 26 -3.65 19.95 -2.15
N ARG A 27 -3.09 20.03 -0.94
CA ARG A 27 -3.67 19.33 0.22
C ARG A 27 -4.99 20.01 0.58
N SER A 28 -6.03 19.22 0.83
CA SER A 28 -7.34 19.78 1.20
C SER A 28 -7.28 20.54 2.53
N LYS A 29 -8.07 21.62 2.65
CA LYS A 29 -8.13 22.46 3.86
C LYS A 29 -8.46 21.67 5.12
N LYS A 30 -9.42 20.75 5.05
CA LYS A 30 -9.75 19.79 6.13
C LYS A 30 -8.53 19.03 6.64
N ASN A 31 -7.60 18.69 5.75
CA ASN A 31 -6.37 17.98 6.10
C ASN A 31 -5.23 18.89 6.53
N ILE A 32 -5.35 20.22 6.43
CA ILE A 32 -4.38 21.22 6.89
C ILE A 32 -4.79 21.77 8.26
N GLU A 33 -6.08 22.07 8.42
CA GLU A 33 -6.69 22.71 9.60
C GLU A 33 -7.10 21.70 10.68
N ARG A 34 -6.78 20.42 10.49
CA ARG A 34 -7.17 19.35 11.41
C ARG A 34 -6.52 19.54 12.80
N ILE A 35 -7.35 19.77 13.82
CA ILE A 35 -6.94 20.11 15.20
C ILE A 35 -6.74 18.84 16.05
N ASP A 36 -7.48 17.76 15.79
CA ASP A 36 -7.44 16.48 16.51
C ASP A 36 -6.22 15.60 16.16
N ARG A 37 -5.10 16.20 15.75
CA ARG A 37 -3.93 15.45 15.32
C ARG A 37 -3.07 15.00 16.51
N VAL A 38 -2.88 13.69 16.62
CA VAL A 38 -1.90 13.07 17.53
C VAL A 38 -0.46 13.31 17.06
N HIS A 39 -0.25 13.42 15.74
CA HIS A 39 1.07 13.65 15.13
C HIS A 39 1.06 14.90 14.26
N GLY A 40 2.20 15.61 14.22
CA GLY A 40 2.38 16.79 13.37
C GLY A 40 2.04 16.55 11.89
N PRO A 41 1.63 17.59 11.14
CA PRO A 41 1.35 17.45 9.72
C PRO A 41 2.60 16.95 8.98
N ARG A 42 2.42 15.95 8.11
CA ARG A 42 3.43 15.61 7.09
C ARG A 42 3.76 16.85 6.25
N GLY A 43 5.03 17.05 5.92
CA GLY A 43 5.49 18.15 5.07
C GLY A 43 4.75 18.22 3.72
N GLN A 44 4.59 19.43 3.19
CA GLN A 44 3.86 19.65 1.94
C GLN A 44 4.75 19.32 0.73
N ILE A 45 4.37 18.28 -0.01
CA ILE A 45 5.07 17.83 -1.24
C ILE A 45 4.30 18.28 -2.51
N ARG A 46 3.00 18.55 -2.37
CA ARG A 46 2.10 18.96 -3.46
C ARG A 46 2.16 20.48 -3.65
N GLU A 47 2.48 20.90 -4.87
CA GLU A 47 2.72 22.30 -5.26
C GLU A 47 1.74 22.76 -6.34
N GLY A 48 0.65 22.01 -6.58
CA GLY A 48 -0.35 22.37 -7.58
C GLY A 48 0.05 22.06 -9.02
N CYS A 49 0.99 21.14 -9.25
CA CYS A 49 1.43 20.82 -10.60
C CYS A 49 0.27 20.22 -11.43
N GLN A 50 0.08 20.73 -12.65
CA GLN A 50 -0.99 20.25 -13.55
C GLN A 50 -0.48 19.31 -14.65
N ALA A 51 0.82 19.01 -14.68
CA ALA A 51 1.37 18.05 -15.63
C ALA A 51 0.68 16.68 -15.48
N ALA A 52 0.07 16.23 -16.57
CA ALA A 52 -0.77 15.05 -16.60
C ALA A 52 -0.79 14.41 -17.99
N MET A 53 -1.07 13.11 -18.01
CA MET A 53 -1.26 12.32 -19.22
C MET A 53 -2.49 11.44 -19.04
N LYS A 54 -3.43 11.58 -19.97
CA LYS A 54 -4.67 10.79 -20.01
C LYS A 54 -4.63 9.85 -21.20
N ILE A 55 -4.84 8.58 -20.92
CA ILE A 55 -4.83 7.51 -21.91
C ILE A 55 -6.21 6.85 -21.88
N ASN A 56 -6.89 6.85 -23.01
CA ASN A 56 -8.20 6.22 -23.15
C ASN A 56 -8.09 4.98 -24.03
N PHE A 57 -8.90 3.97 -23.75
CA PHE A 57 -9.05 2.81 -24.61
C PHE A 57 -10.04 3.11 -25.74
N ASP A 58 -9.56 3.14 -26.98
CA ASP A 58 -10.40 3.25 -28.18
C ASP A 58 -10.97 1.86 -28.52
N LYS A 59 -12.25 1.66 -28.20
CA LYS A 59 -12.97 0.40 -28.45
C LYS A 59 -13.08 0.06 -29.94
N LYS A 60 -13.02 1.02 -30.85
CA LYS A 60 -13.14 0.77 -32.30
C LYS A 60 -11.84 0.24 -32.88
N LYS A 61 -10.73 0.84 -32.45
CA LYS A 61 -9.38 0.46 -32.91
C LYS A 61 -8.76 -0.64 -32.07
N MET A 62 -9.35 -0.95 -30.90
CA MET A 62 -8.79 -1.85 -29.89
C MET A 62 -7.38 -1.42 -29.44
N LEU A 63 -7.16 -0.11 -29.32
CA LEU A 63 -5.87 0.48 -28.96
C LEU A 63 -6.02 1.50 -27.83
N TRP A 64 -4.98 1.61 -27.00
CA TRP A 64 -4.84 2.69 -26.03
C TRP A 64 -4.27 3.94 -26.71
N VAL A 65 -4.96 5.07 -26.56
CA VAL A 65 -4.62 6.33 -27.20
C VAL A 65 -4.44 7.41 -26.13
N VAL A 66 -3.35 8.17 -26.22
CA VAL A 66 -3.15 9.37 -25.41
C VAL A 66 -4.10 10.45 -25.91
N THR A 67 -5.07 10.84 -25.09
CA THR A 67 -6.08 11.85 -25.46
C THR A 67 -5.74 13.23 -24.96
N GLU A 68 -5.05 13.33 -23.82
CA GLU A 68 -4.62 14.60 -23.24
C GLU A 68 -3.20 14.43 -22.70
N PHE A 69 -2.32 15.39 -23.02
CA PHE A 69 -0.93 15.39 -22.55
C PHE A 69 -0.49 16.81 -22.23
N GLU A 70 -0.36 17.10 -20.94
CA GLU A 70 0.20 18.34 -20.41
C GLU A 70 1.59 18.03 -19.82
N ASN A 71 2.63 18.52 -20.48
CA ASN A 71 4.02 18.28 -20.10
C ASN A 71 4.63 19.42 -19.28
N HIS A 72 3.93 20.55 -19.16
CA HIS A 72 4.46 21.70 -18.44
C HIS A 72 4.49 21.45 -16.92
N HIS A 73 5.69 21.50 -16.35
CA HIS A 73 5.92 21.42 -14.90
C HIS A 73 6.24 22.80 -14.32
N CYS A 74 5.48 23.22 -13.31
CA CYS A 74 5.72 24.45 -12.55
C CYS A 74 6.83 24.33 -11.48
N HIS A 75 7.60 23.24 -11.49
CA HIS A 75 8.65 22.97 -10.52
C HIS A 75 9.83 22.28 -11.20
N LYS A 76 11.00 22.35 -10.55
CA LYS A 76 12.18 21.61 -11.01
C LYS A 76 11.90 20.10 -10.97
N LEU A 77 12.22 19.41 -12.05
CA LEU A 77 12.17 17.95 -12.08
C LEU A 77 13.30 17.37 -11.22
N LEU A 78 13.01 16.27 -10.55
CA LEU A 78 14.01 15.55 -9.77
C LEU A 78 15.10 15.02 -10.71
N SER A 79 16.36 15.18 -10.29
CA SER A 79 17.49 14.57 -11.00
C SER A 79 17.33 13.06 -11.01
N GLY A 80 17.84 12.40 -12.06
CA GLY A 80 17.84 10.92 -12.16
C GLY A 80 18.44 10.24 -10.93
N LYS A 81 19.41 10.88 -10.27
CA LYS A 81 20.06 10.41 -9.03
C LYS A 81 19.15 10.32 -7.81
N HIS A 82 17.95 10.91 -7.88
CA HIS A 82 16.94 10.85 -6.82
C HIS A 82 15.64 10.17 -7.29
N SER A 83 15.60 9.66 -8.52
CA SER A 83 14.42 9.02 -9.09
C SER A 83 14.03 7.74 -8.35
N GLN A 84 14.98 7.06 -7.70
CA GLN A 84 14.76 5.88 -6.85
C GLN A 84 13.86 6.16 -5.64
N PHE A 85 13.73 7.42 -5.22
CA PHE A 85 12.84 7.79 -4.13
C PHE A 85 11.41 8.09 -4.60
N LEU A 86 11.17 8.15 -5.92
CA LEU A 86 9.83 8.35 -6.47
C LEU A 86 8.98 7.11 -6.21
N ARG A 87 7.77 7.32 -5.68
CA ARG A 87 6.80 6.22 -5.44
C ARG A 87 6.54 5.38 -6.69
N SER A 88 6.54 5.98 -7.88
CA SER A 88 6.32 5.27 -9.14
C SER A 88 7.47 4.34 -9.54
N HIS A 89 8.67 4.54 -8.98
CA HIS A 89 9.87 3.75 -9.28
C HIS A 89 10.21 2.80 -8.14
N ARG A 90 9.45 2.83 -7.04
CA ARG A 90 9.64 1.94 -5.91
C ARG A 90 8.69 0.77 -6.00
N TYR A 91 9.25 -0.43 -5.99
CA TYR A 91 8.53 -1.68 -5.92
C TYR A 91 9.30 -2.63 -5.01
N VAL A 92 8.57 -3.45 -4.27
CA VAL A 92 9.16 -4.50 -3.45
C VAL A 92 9.12 -5.76 -4.27
N ASP A 93 10.29 -6.35 -4.55
CA ASP A 93 10.37 -7.57 -5.34
C ASP A 93 9.88 -8.76 -4.52
N ASP A 94 9.28 -9.75 -5.19
CA ASP A 94 8.80 -10.96 -4.51
C ASP A 94 9.97 -11.77 -3.93
N CYS A 95 11.18 -11.67 -4.50
CA CYS A 95 12.39 -12.26 -3.92
C CYS A 95 12.74 -11.66 -2.55
N ASP A 96 12.60 -10.33 -2.41
CA ASP A 96 12.87 -9.65 -1.14
C ASP A 96 11.83 -10.06 -0.08
N ILE A 97 10.56 -10.25 -0.48
CA ILE A 97 9.52 -10.80 0.39
C ILE A 97 9.86 -12.23 0.82
N ALA A 98 10.26 -13.09 -0.12
CA ALA A 98 10.64 -14.47 0.18
C ALA A 98 11.83 -14.53 1.14
N GLN A 99 12.81 -13.63 0.99
CA GLN A 99 13.96 -13.54 1.89
C GLN A 99 13.53 -13.12 3.30
N VAL A 100 12.60 -12.16 3.43
CA VAL A 100 12.04 -11.78 4.72
C VAL A 100 11.28 -12.92 5.38
N GLN A 101 10.48 -13.68 4.63
CA GLN A 101 9.75 -14.83 5.16
C GLN A 101 10.71 -15.94 5.62
N SER A 102 11.72 -16.25 4.81
CA SER A 102 12.74 -17.25 5.12
C SER A 102 13.52 -16.90 6.39
N LEU A 103 14.11 -15.69 6.45
CA LEU A 103 14.89 -15.24 7.61
C LEU A 103 14.00 -14.96 8.83
N GLY A 104 12.76 -14.54 8.61
CA GLY A 104 11.76 -14.35 9.66
C GLY A 104 11.40 -15.65 10.39
N SER A 105 11.37 -16.78 9.68
CA SER A 105 11.10 -18.11 10.27
C SER A 105 12.14 -18.54 11.32
N VAL A 106 13.37 -18.03 11.20
CA VAL A 106 14.46 -18.26 12.16
C VAL A 106 14.65 -17.10 13.13
N GLY A 107 13.70 -16.16 13.19
CA GLY A 107 13.65 -15.08 14.18
C GLY A 107 14.39 -13.79 13.78
N VAL A 108 14.86 -13.66 12.54
CA VAL A 108 15.49 -12.42 12.07
C VAL A 108 14.42 -11.35 11.85
N LYS A 109 14.64 -10.15 12.38
CA LYS A 109 13.69 -9.04 12.22
C LYS A 109 13.75 -8.49 10.80
N THR A 110 12.61 -8.09 10.24
CA THR A 110 12.52 -7.43 8.93
C THR A 110 13.49 -6.25 8.77
N SER A 111 13.76 -5.50 9.84
CA SER A 111 14.74 -4.42 9.81
C SER A 111 16.16 -4.91 9.51
N GLN A 112 16.55 -6.06 10.07
CA GLN A 112 17.86 -6.68 9.84
C GLN A 112 17.94 -7.28 8.44
N VAL A 113 16.84 -7.85 7.93
CA VAL A 113 16.76 -8.31 6.54
C VAL A 113 16.93 -7.14 5.57
N MET A 114 16.33 -5.98 5.86
CA MET A 114 16.57 -4.78 5.05
C MET A 114 18.02 -4.31 5.07
N ASP A 115 18.67 -4.34 6.23
CA ASP A 115 20.06 -3.93 6.33
C ASP A 115 20.96 -4.92 5.55
N HIS A 116 20.65 -6.21 5.58
CA HIS A 116 21.31 -7.23 4.76
C HIS A 116 21.09 -7.03 3.25
N LEU A 117 19.87 -6.74 2.82
CA LEU A 117 19.56 -6.41 1.42
C LEU A 117 20.38 -5.21 0.93
N LEU A 118 20.55 -4.20 1.77
CA LEU A 118 21.35 -3.03 1.45
C LEU A 118 22.85 -3.35 1.37
N ASP A 119 23.34 -4.22 2.24
CA ASP A 119 24.73 -4.68 2.21
C ASP A 119 25.04 -5.48 0.93
N GLN A 120 24.15 -6.41 0.56
CA GLN A 120 24.30 -7.23 -0.65
C GLN A 120 24.24 -6.41 -1.95
N SER A 121 23.33 -5.44 -2.01
CA SER A 121 23.08 -4.62 -3.21
C SER A 121 23.96 -3.37 -3.28
N GLY A 122 24.61 -2.99 -2.18
CA GLY A 122 25.45 -1.82 -2.04
C GLY A 122 24.72 -0.47 -2.01
N SER A 123 23.42 -0.40 -2.27
CA SER A 123 22.65 0.84 -2.18
C SER A 123 21.13 0.65 -2.21
N TYR A 124 20.38 1.61 -1.66
CA TYR A 124 18.93 1.69 -1.82
C TYR A 124 18.46 1.76 -3.28
N SER A 125 19.27 2.36 -4.16
CA SER A 125 18.94 2.45 -5.58
C SER A 125 18.96 1.08 -6.26
N ALA A 126 19.79 0.15 -5.78
CA ALA A 126 19.89 -1.20 -6.30
C ALA A 126 18.81 -2.12 -5.73
N VAL A 127 18.40 -1.94 -4.46
CA VAL A 127 17.24 -2.65 -3.86
C VAL A 127 15.92 -2.22 -4.50
N GLY A 128 15.78 -0.95 -4.88
CA GLY A 128 14.57 -0.45 -5.55
C GLY A 128 13.43 -0.07 -4.60
N HIS A 129 13.55 -0.26 -3.29
CA HIS A 129 12.53 0.18 -2.33
C HIS A 129 13.11 0.65 -0.99
N THR A 130 12.28 1.34 -0.20
CA THR A 130 12.62 1.74 1.17
C THR A 130 12.20 0.70 2.19
N ARG A 131 12.74 0.79 3.42
CA ARG A 131 12.30 -0.03 4.56
C ARG A 131 10.79 0.08 4.80
N LYS A 132 10.22 1.28 4.63
CA LYS A 132 8.78 1.50 4.85
C LYS A 132 7.93 0.83 3.77
N ASP A 133 8.42 0.74 2.53
CA ASP A 133 7.70 0.03 1.46
C ASP A 133 7.63 -1.46 1.74
N LEU A 134 8.75 -2.07 2.13
CA LEU A 134 8.78 -3.48 2.51
C LEU A 134 7.81 -3.76 3.65
N GLN A 135 7.85 -2.95 4.71
CA GLN A 135 6.91 -3.06 5.83
C GLN A 135 5.45 -2.94 5.38
N ASN A 136 5.10 -1.92 4.61
CA ASN A 136 3.73 -1.75 4.11
C ASN A 136 3.29 -2.94 3.24
N ARG A 137 4.21 -3.52 2.46
CA ARG A 137 3.92 -4.67 1.61
C ARG A 137 3.65 -5.92 2.46
N LEU A 138 4.47 -6.17 3.47
CA LEU A 138 4.26 -7.25 4.42
C LEU A 138 2.97 -7.06 5.22
N ASP A 139 2.69 -5.84 5.69
CA ASP A 139 1.43 -5.52 6.37
C ASP A 139 0.23 -5.85 5.46
N THR A 140 0.32 -5.54 4.17
CA THR A 140 -0.71 -5.87 3.18
C THR A 140 -0.88 -7.38 3.05
N ILE A 141 0.22 -8.12 2.92
CA ILE A 141 0.21 -9.60 2.80
C ILE A 141 -0.37 -10.23 4.07
N LEU A 142 0.05 -9.78 5.25
CA LEU A 142 -0.43 -10.30 6.54
C LEU A 142 -1.90 -9.92 6.80
N SER A 143 -2.36 -8.77 6.29
CA SER A 143 -3.78 -8.39 6.31
C SER A 143 -4.63 -9.13 5.28
N THR A 144 -4.00 -9.91 4.40
CA THR A 144 -4.66 -10.76 3.40
C THR A 144 -4.30 -12.21 3.75
N VAL A 145 -4.92 -12.78 4.79
CA VAL A 145 -4.76 -14.21 5.04
C VAL A 145 -5.37 -14.94 3.84
N PHE A 146 -4.79 -16.05 3.41
CA PHE A 146 -5.42 -16.95 2.44
C PHE A 146 -5.67 -18.26 3.17
N PHE A 147 -6.90 -18.77 3.12
CA PHE A 147 -7.22 -20.11 3.57
C PHE A 147 -6.59 -21.14 2.61
N GLU A 148 -6.43 -22.39 3.07
CA GLU A 148 -5.79 -23.47 2.30
C GLU A 148 -6.53 -23.80 0.98
N ASP A 149 -7.79 -23.37 0.83
CA ASP A 149 -8.58 -23.50 -0.39
C ASP A 149 -8.38 -22.34 -1.39
N GLY A 150 -7.51 -21.38 -1.09
CA GLY A 150 -7.25 -20.20 -1.91
C GLY A 150 -8.23 -19.05 -1.70
N SER A 151 -9.19 -19.17 -0.77
CA SER A 151 -10.09 -18.07 -0.41
C SER A 151 -9.40 -17.07 0.52
N MET A 152 -9.75 -15.79 0.43
CA MET A 152 -9.17 -14.73 1.27
C MET A 152 -9.74 -14.79 2.70
N GLY A 153 -8.88 -15.03 3.68
CA GLY A 153 -9.11 -14.87 5.11
C GLY A 153 -8.76 -13.47 5.65
N ASN A 154 -9.73 -12.90 6.35
CA ASN A 154 -9.61 -11.84 7.36
C ASN A 154 -9.16 -10.43 6.94
N LEU A 155 -10.17 -9.59 6.68
CA LEU A 155 -10.20 -8.16 6.97
C LEU A 155 -10.99 -7.95 8.27
N PHE A 156 -10.38 -7.52 9.38
CA PHE A 156 -11.13 -7.25 10.62
C PHE A 156 -11.30 -5.76 10.92
N TRP A 157 -12.57 -5.33 10.90
CA TRP A 157 -13.17 -4.29 11.75
C TRP A 157 -14.49 -4.89 12.26
N ALA A 158 -14.71 -4.99 13.58
CA ALA A 158 -15.97 -5.52 14.12
C ALA A 158 -16.99 -4.39 14.30
N ASP A 159 -18.14 -4.50 13.64
CA ASP A 159 -19.22 -3.51 13.65
C ASP A 159 -20.36 -3.89 14.63
N GLU A 160 -21.35 -3.01 14.77
CA GLU A 160 -22.50 -3.19 15.66
C GLU A 160 -23.38 -4.39 15.30
N ILE A 161 -23.25 -4.89 14.07
CA ILE A 161 -24.00 -6.05 13.55
C ILE A 161 -23.35 -7.34 14.04
N SER A 162 -22.02 -7.43 14.08
CA SER A 162 -21.30 -8.54 14.72
C SER A 162 -21.65 -8.73 16.22
N ARG A 163 -22.08 -7.65 16.90
CA ARG A 163 -22.61 -7.66 18.29
C ARG A 163 -24.07 -8.14 18.40
N CYS A 164 -24.85 -8.03 17.33
CA CYS A 164 -26.23 -8.50 17.28
C CYS A 164 -26.32 -9.95 16.83
N ASP A 165 -25.43 -10.39 15.93
CA ASP A 165 -25.42 -11.75 15.42
C ASP A 165 -25.01 -12.78 16.49
N TYR A 166 -24.12 -12.42 17.43
CA TYR A 166 -23.84 -13.27 18.62
C TYR A 166 -25.10 -13.59 19.43
N ARG A 167 -26.01 -12.61 19.53
CA ARG A 167 -27.25 -12.75 20.31
C ARG A 167 -28.25 -13.71 19.66
N TYR A 168 -28.10 -13.97 18.36
CA TYR A 168 -29.07 -14.76 17.59
C TYR A 168 -28.57 -16.16 17.23
N PHE A 169 -27.29 -16.34 16.92
CA PHE A 169 -26.81 -17.56 16.25
C PHE A 169 -25.91 -18.48 17.09
N GLY A 170 -25.46 -18.06 18.28
CA GLY A 170 -24.77 -18.94 19.23
C GLY A 170 -23.27 -19.14 19.01
N ASP A 171 -22.75 -18.84 17.81
CA ASP A 171 -21.34 -19.11 17.48
C ASP A 171 -20.67 -17.80 17.02
N VAL A 172 -19.62 -17.37 17.73
CA VAL A 172 -18.87 -16.12 17.44
C VAL A 172 -17.37 -16.31 17.55
N MET A 173 -16.65 -15.74 16.60
CA MET A 173 -15.20 -15.58 16.69
C MET A 173 -14.87 -14.55 17.78
N SER A 174 -14.38 -15.03 18.92
CA SER A 174 -13.79 -14.17 19.95
C SER A 174 -12.27 -14.21 19.86
N PHE A 175 -11.66 -13.04 19.71
CA PHE A 175 -10.22 -12.88 19.94
C PHE A 175 -10.01 -12.56 21.43
N ASP A 176 -9.31 -13.44 22.14
CA ASP A 176 -8.90 -13.15 23.51
C ASP A 176 -7.91 -11.97 23.53
N THR A 177 -8.27 -10.91 24.24
CA THR A 177 -7.42 -9.71 24.40
C THR A 177 -6.33 -9.91 25.46
N MET A 178 -6.28 -11.06 26.14
CA MET A 178 -5.15 -11.49 26.98
C MET A 178 -3.96 -12.05 26.18
N TYR A 179 -3.78 -11.62 24.93
CA TYR A 179 -2.65 -11.92 24.04
C TYR A 179 -1.24 -11.64 24.64
N ARG A 180 -1.10 -11.31 25.94
CA ARG A 180 0.19 -11.09 26.62
C ARG A 180 0.28 -11.54 28.09
N THR A 181 -0.71 -12.22 28.68
CA THR A 181 -0.66 -12.61 30.12
C THR A 181 -0.62 -14.11 30.37
N ASN A 182 -0.68 -14.94 29.32
CA ASN A 182 -0.37 -16.36 29.43
C ASN A 182 1.15 -16.56 29.41
N SER A 183 1.69 -17.25 30.41
CA SER A 183 3.11 -17.61 30.56
C SER A 183 3.72 -18.36 29.38
N TYR A 184 2.90 -18.82 28.42
CA TYR A 184 3.32 -19.58 27.24
C TYR A 184 3.46 -18.78 25.94
N ASN A 185 3.13 -17.47 25.92
CA ASN A 185 3.38 -16.55 24.80
C ASN A 185 2.95 -17.06 23.40
N ARG A 186 1.85 -17.81 23.32
CA ARG A 186 1.27 -18.35 22.07
C ARG A 186 -0.17 -17.87 21.90
N PRO A 187 -0.59 -17.44 20.69
CA PRO A 187 -2.00 -17.20 20.42
C PRO A 187 -2.74 -18.55 20.39
N LEU A 188 -3.66 -18.74 21.32
CA LEU A 188 -4.60 -19.86 21.29
C LEU A 188 -5.91 -19.36 20.67
N VAL A 189 -6.42 -20.12 19.71
CA VAL A 189 -7.75 -19.93 19.13
C VAL A 189 -8.59 -21.13 19.56
N ILE A 190 -9.68 -20.87 20.27
CA ILE A 190 -10.65 -21.90 20.65
C ILE A 190 -11.84 -21.77 19.70
N PHE A 191 -12.18 -22.87 19.04
CA PHE A 191 -13.44 -23.04 18.32
C PHE A 191 -14.47 -23.59 19.30
N VAL A 192 -15.63 -22.96 19.40
CA VAL A 192 -16.84 -23.56 19.98
C VAL A 192 -17.87 -23.61 18.87
#